data_AF-A0A1Q6YZD9-F1
#
_entry.id   AF-A0A1Q6YZD9-F1
#
_cell.length_a   1.000
_cell.length_b   1.000
_cell.length_c   1.000
_cell.angle_alpha   90.00
_cell.angle_beta   90.00
_cell.angle_gamma   90.00
#
_symmetry.space_group_name_H-M   'P 1'
#
loop_
_entity.id
_entity.type
_entity.pdbx_description
1 polymer ?
#
loop_
_entity_poly.entity_id
_entity_poly.type
_entity_poly.pdbx_seq_one_letter_code
_entity_poly.pdbx_strand_id
1 'polypeptide(L)'
;MTSNSLTERYMLAINRIAKWRVVFCGWQLGTRRKGDPECDALSDHREATILQRVELTATAKLLIEKGVFTLEEFQQAMIDEAELLEQDYQEKFPGMRATDIGIQYDQRAIKTMKNW
;
A
#
# COMPACT_ATOMS: atom_id res chain seq x y z
N MET A 1 3.94 9.72 -37.84
CA MET A 1 3.55 9.35 -36.46
C MET A 1 4.81 8.91 -35.75
N THR A 2 5.38 9.76 -34.90
CA THR A 2 6.55 9.40 -34.10
C THR A 2 6.14 8.32 -33.11
N SER A 3 6.74 7.13 -33.23
CA SER A 3 6.65 6.08 -32.23
C SER A 3 7.19 6.63 -30.91
N ASN A 4 6.32 6.91 -29.94
CA ASN A 4 6.77 7.28 -28.60
C ASN A 4 7.69 6.19 -28.06
N SER A 5 8.83 6.60 -27.52
CA SER A 5 9.79 5.70 -26.87
C SER A 5 9.09 4.86 -25.79
N LEU A 6 9.67 3.69 -25.47
CA LEU A 6 9.14 2.86 -24.39
C LEU A 6 9.03 3.66 -23.08
N THR A 7 10.04 4.47 -22.77
CA THR A 7 10.07 5.35 -21.60
C THR A 7 8.92 6.34 -21.57
N GLU A 8 8.63 7.01 -22.69
CA GLU A 8 7.49 7.95 -22.76
C GLU A 8 6.15 7.24 -22.58
N ARG A 9 5.96 6.08 -23.22
CA ARG A 9 4.73 5.29 -23.07
C ARG A 9 4.55 4.82 -21.62
N TYR A 10 5.64 4.37 -21.00
CA TYR A 10 5.69 4.00 -19.58
C TYR A 10 5.28 5.19 -18.69
N MET A 11 5.94 6.34 -18.82
CA MET A 11 5.64 7.53 -18.01
C MET A 11 4.19 8.00 -18.18
N LEU A 12 3.67 7.97 -19.41
CA LEU A 12 2.28 8.32 -19.69
C LEU A 12 1.28 7.35 -19.03
N ALA A 13 1.57 6.05 -19.01
CA ALA A 13 0.73 5.05 -18.38
C ALA A 13 0.71 5.21 -16.85
N ILE A 14 1.89 5.35 -16.23
CA ILE A 14 2.05 5.54 -14.79
C ILE A 14 1.36 6.83 -14.32
N ASN A 15 1.57 7.94 -15.02
CA ASN A 15 0.88 9.19 -14.71
C ASN A 15 -0.64 9.08 -14.88
N ARG A 16 -1.12 8.35 -15.89
CA ARG A 16 -2.56 8.17 -16.11
C ARG A 16 -3.22 7.40 -14.98
N ILE A 17 -2.60 6.31 -14.52
CA ILE A 17 -3.17 5.50 -13.43
C ILE A 17 -3.10 6.24 -12.09
N ALA A 18 -2.02 6.99 -11.82
CA ALA A 18 -1.86 7.77 -10.58
C ALA A 18 -2.98 8.81 -10.37
N LYS A 19 -3.59 9.35 -11.43
CA LYS A 19 -4.69 10.32 -11.35
C LYS A 19 -5.94 9.80 -10.64
N TRP A 20 -6.12 8.48 -10.55
CA TRP A 20 -7.23 7.88 -9.79
C TRP A 20 -7.21 8.26 -8.31
N ARG A 21 -6.07 8.71 -7.77
CA ARG A 21 -5.98 9.28 -6.41
C ARG A 21 -7.03 10.36 -6.13
N VAL A 22 -7.35 11.20 -7.12
CA VAL A 22 -8.33 12.28 -6.98
C VAL A 22 -9.74 11.73 -6.75
N VAL A 23 -10.09 10.66 -7.48
CA VAL A 23 -11.40 10.00 -7.32
C VAL A 23 -11.48 9.35 -5.93
N PHE A 24 -10.42 8.68 -5.48
CA PHE A 24 -10.39 8.07 -4.15
C PHE A 24 -10.45 9.11 -3.02
N CYS A 25 -9.78 10.25 -3.17
CA CYS A 25 -9.90 11.36 -2.22
C CYS A 25 -11.33 11.90 -2.17
N GLY A 26 -11.97 12.14 -3.33
CA GLY A 26 -13.35 12.59 -3.39
C GLY A 26 -14.34 11.58 -2.81
N TRP A 27 -14.10 10.29 -3.02
CA TRP A 27 -14.94 9.21 -2.46
C TRP A 27 -14.86 9.13 -0.93
N GLN A 28 -13.65 9.26 -0.37
CA GLN A 28 -13.45 9.09 1.08
C GLN A 28 -13.63 10.37 1.89
N LEU A 29 -13.29 11.54 1.32
CA LEU A 29 -13.30 12.82 2.03
C LEU A 29 -14.33 13.82 1.47
N GLY A 30 -15.07 13.47 0.42
CA GLY A 30 -16.08 14.33 -0.18
C GLY A 30 -15.49 15.54 -0.89
N THR A 31 -15.99 16.73 -0.57
CA THR A 31 -15.64 18.00 -1.25
C THR A 31 -14.47 18.75 -0.61
N ARG A 32 -13.63 18.08 0.20
CA ARG A 32 -12.44 18.70 0.78
C ARG A 32 -11.54 19.25 -0.33
N ARG A 33 -11.05 20.47 -0.10
CA ARG A 33 -10.26 21.21 -1.09
C ARG A 33 -8.81 20.72 -1.09
N LYS A 34 -8.13 20.87 -2.22
CA LYS A 34 -6.67 20.72 -2.31
C LYS A 34 -5.99 21.71 -1.35
N GLY A 35 -4.94 21.28 -0.65
CA GLY A 35 -4.29 22.06 0.40
C GLY A 35 -4.87 21.84 1.81
N ASP A 36 -5.96 21.08 1.93
CA ASP A 36 -6.37 20.52 3.22
C ASP A 36 -5.39 19.38 3.59
N PRO A 37 -4.80 19.38 4.80
CA PRO A 37 -3.79 18.39 5.16
C PRO A 37 -4.23 16.94 5.02
N GLU A 38 -5.49 16.62 5.36
CA GLU A 38 -6.03 15.26 5.23
C GLU A 38 -6.24 14.87 3.76
N CYS A 39 -6.69 15.83 2.94
CA CYS A 39 -6.89 15.61 1.51
C CYS A 39 -5.56 15.36 0.79
N ASP A 40 -4.53 16.14 1.13
CA ASP A 40 -3.20 16.00 0.56
C ASP A 40 -2.54 14.68 1.01
N ALA A 41 -2.59 14.36 2.31
CA ALA A 41 -2.07 13.10 2.85
C ALA A 41 -2.76 11.88 2.23
N LEU A 42 -4.10 11.90 2.10
CA LEU A 42 -4.82 10.82 1.44
C LEU A 42 -4.47 10.73 -0.05
N SER A 43 -4.33 11.86 -0.74
CA SER A 43 -3.97 11.88 -2.17
C SER A 43 -2.61 11.22 -2.39
N ASP A 44 -1.62 11.59 -1.59
CA ASP A 44 -0.28 11.03 -1.67
C ASP A 44 -0.27 9.53 -1.34
N HIS A 45 -1.00 9.12 -0.31
CA HIS A 45 -1.11 7.71 0.06
C HIS A 45 -1.85 6.88 -1.01
N ARG A 46 -2.89 7.43 -1.64
CA ARG A 46 -3.60 6.77 -2.74
C ARG A 46 -2.73 6.65 -3.98
N GLU A 47 -1.93 7.67 -4.29
CA GLU A 47 -0.94 7.55 -5.36
C GLU A 47 0.07 6.44 -5.09
N ALA A 48 0.68 6.43 -3.90
CA ALA A 48 1.65 5.41 -3.51
C ALA A 48 1.07 3.99 -3.61
N THR A 49 -0.13 3.76 -3.06
CA THR A 49 -0.76 2.44 -3.07
C THR A 49 -1.20 1.97 -4.47
N ILE A 50 -1.65 2.89 -5.33
CA ILE A 50 -1.96 2.58 -6.74
C ILE A 50 -0.69 2.13 -7.48
N LEU A 51 0.40 2.89 -7.34
CA LEU A 51 1.66 2.59 -8.01
C LEU A 51 2.26 1.29 -7.49
N GLN A 52 2.29 1.10 -6.17
CA GLN A 52 2.73 -0.15 -5.54
C GLN A 52 1.96 -1.36 -6.09
N ARG A 53 0.65 -1.25 -6.32
CA ARG A 53 -0.13 -2.36 -6.88
C ARG A 53 0.30 -2.71 -8.30
N VAL A 54 0.57 -1.70 -9.13
CA VAL A 54 1.06 -1.90 -10.51
C VAL A 54 2.44 -2.54 -10.48
N GLU A 55 3.35 -1.99 -9.69
CA GLU A 55 4.74 -2.45 -9.60
C GLU A 55 4.86 -3.86 -9.05
N LEU A 56 4.15 -4.17 -7.95
CA LEU A 56 4.17 -5.50 -7.34
C LEU A 56 3.61 -6.56 -8.28
N THR A 57 2.46 -6.28 -8.92
CA THR A 57 1.83 -7.23 -9.85
C THR A 57 2.71 -7.46 -11.08
N ALA A 58 3.29 -6.38 -11.65
CA ALA A 58 4.19 -6.51 -12.79
C ALA A 58 5.46 -7.29 -12.44
N THR A 59 6.06 -7.02 -11.27
CA THR A 59 7.28 -7.68 -10.81
C THR A 59 7.04 -9.16 -10.52
N ALA A 60 6.01 -9.48 -9.72
CA ALA A 60 5.67 -10.87 -9.39
C ALA A 60 5.35 -11.67 -10.66
N LYS A 61 4.58 -11.10 -11.59
CA LYS A 61 4.28 -11.74 -12.87
C LYS A 61 5.52 -12.01 -13.69
N LEU A 62 6.43 -11.03 -13.82
CA LEU A 62 7.68 -11.22 -14.56
C LEU A 62 8.54 -12.31 -13.93
N LEU A 63 8.65 -12.37 -12.61
CA LEU A 63 9.46 -13.37 -11.92
C LEU A 63 8.87 -14.78 -12.04
N ILE A 64 7.54 -14.92 -11.98
CA ILE A 64 6.84 -16.19 -12.22
C ILE A 64 7.02 -16.63 -13.68
N GLU A 65 6.81 -15.74 -14.66
CA GLU A 65 6.98 -16.06 -16.09
C GLU A 65 8.43 -16.42 -16.44
N LYS A 66 9.40 -15.91 -15.67
CA LYS A 66 10.82 -16.26 -15.78
C LYS A 66 11.21 -17.51 -14.98
N GLY A 67 10.28 -18.10 -14.23
CA GLY A 67 10.53 -19.30 -13.43
C GLY A 67 11.45 -19.07 -12.23
N VAL A 68 11.51 -17.83 -11.71
CA VAL A 68 12.31 -17.49 -10.52
C VAL A 68 11.67 -18.05 -9.25
N PHE A 69 10.34 -17.99 -9.17
CA PHE A 69 9.53 -18.61 -8.13
C PHE A 69 8.14 -18.97 -8.68
N THR A 70 7.41 -19.84 -8.00
CA THR A 70 5.99 -20.13 -8.27
C THR A 70 5.05 -19.19 -7.50
N LEU A 71 3.77 -19.22 -7.85
CA LEU A 71 2.76 -18.46 -7.12
C LEU A 71 2.64 -18.94 -5.66
N GLU A 72 2.73 -20.24 -5.44
CA GLU A 72 2.66 -20.86 -4.12
C GLU A 72 3.86 -20.44 -3.25
N GLU A 73 5.07 -20.45 -3.80
CA GLU A 73 6.27 -19.97 -3.10
C GLU A 73 6.13 -18.49 -2.70
N PHE A 74 5.62 -17.66 -3.61
CA PHE A 74 5.37 -16.25 -3.32
C PHE A 74 4.31 -16.07 -2.21
N GLN A 75 3.24 -16.86 -2.21
CA GLN A 75 2.21 -16.83 -1.17
C GLN A 75 2.76 -17.26 0.19
N GLN A 76 3.57 -18.32 0.24
CA GLN A 76 4.20 -18.76 1.49
C GLN A 76 5.14 -17.67 2.03
N ALA A 77 5.97 -17.06 1.17
CA ALA A 77 6.83 -15.97 1.57
C ALA A 77 6.04 -14.77 2.13
N MET A 78 4.88 -14.44 1.54
CA MET A 78 4.02 -13.38 2.09
C MET A 78 3.44 -13.72 3.47
N ILE A 79 3.15 -14.99 3.75
CA ILE A 79 2.69 -15.42 5.08
C ILE A 79 3.83 -15.21 6.09
N ASP A 80 5.02 -15.71 5.78
CA ASP A 80 6.19 -15.62 6.66
C ASP A 80 6.53 -14.15 6.97
N GLU A 81 6.54 -13.29 5.95
CA GLU A 81 6.78 -11.85 6.09
C GLU A 81 5.67 -11.13 6.87
N ALA A 82 4.40 -11.51 6.68
CA ALA A 82 3.29 -10.92 7.43
C ALA A 82 3.35 -11.27 8.92
N GLU A 83 3.72 -12.51 9.25
CA GLU A 83 3.90 -12.95 10.64
C GLU A 83 5.08 -12.24 11.31
N LEU A 84 6.19 -12.05 10.60
CA LEU A 84 7.35 -11.30 11.10
C LEU A 84 6.98 -9.82 11.32
N LEU A 85 6.34 -9.19 10.35
CA LEU A 85 5.98 -7.78 10.44
C LEU A 85 4.93 -7.51 11.54
N GLU A 86 4.02 -8.45 11.77
CA GLU A 86 3.10 -8.38 12.92
C GLU A 86 3.87 -8.39 14.25
N GLN A 87 4.89 -9.23 14.39
CA GLN A 87 5.73 -9.24 15.61
C GLN A 87 6.44 -7.89 15.79
N ASP A 88 7.06 -7.36 14.75
CA ASP A 88 7.71 -6.04 14.78
C ASP A 88 6.74 -4.93 15.17
N TYR A 89 5.50 -4.98 14.69
CA TYR A 89 4.45 -4.03 15.06
C TYR A 89 4.00 -4.19 16.51
N GLN A 90 3.89 -5.40 17.04
CA GLN A 90 3.57 -5.62 18.44
C GLN A 90 4.68 -5.12 19.38
N GLU A 91 5.94 -5.25 18.98
CA GLU A 91 7.08 -4.69 19.72
C GLU A 91 7.05 -3.17 19.71
N LYS A 92 6.78 -2.57 18.55
CA LYS A 92 6.67 -1.11 18.38
C LYS A 92 5.45 -0.52 19.09
N PHE A 93 4.34 -1.27 19.13
CA PHE A 93 3.07 -0.86 19.72
C PHE A 93 2.61 -1.87 20.79
N PRO A 94 3.26 -1.90 21.97
CA PRO A 94 2.98 -2.91 22.99
C PRO A 94 1.52 -2.94 23.44
N GLY A 95 0.96 -4.15 23.52
CA GLY A 95 -0.43 -4.38 23.92
C GLY A 95 -1.44 -4.24 22.80
N MET A 96 -1.01 -4.03 21.56
CA MET A 96 -1.84 -4.13 20.36
C MET A 96 -1.51 -5.43 19.63
N ARG A 97 -2.49 -6.12 19.07
CA ARG A 97 -2.30 -7.34 18.26
C ARG A 97 -3.35 -7.44 17.17
N ALA A 98 -2.95 -7.80 15.96
CA ALA A 98 -3.87 -8.14 14.88
C ALA A 98 -4.52 -9.51 15.08
N THR A 99 -5.82 -9.56 14.76
CA THR A 99 -6.64 -10.77 14.75
C THR A 99 -7.50 -10.78 13.50
N ASP A 100 -8.16 -11.91 13.21
CA ASP A 100 -9.02 -12.09 12.04
C ASP A 100 -10.17 -11.08 11.92
N ILE A 101 -10.52 -10.40 13.04
CA ILE A 101 -11.62 -9.45 13.11
C ILE A 101 -11.17 -8.00 13.37
N GLY A 102 -9.86 -7.75 13.55
CA GLY A 102 -9.32 -6.42 13.83
C GLY A 102 -8.21 -6.42 14.89
N ILE A 103 -7.87 -5.23 15.38
CA ILE A 103 -6.84 -5.04 16.42
C ILE A 103 -7.44 -5.24 17.81
N GLN A 104 -6.88 -6.17 18.59
CA GLN A 104 -7.18 -6.34 20.01
C GLN A 104 -6.17 -5.56 20.87
N TYR A 105 -6.64 -5.13 22.04
CA TYR A 105 -5.88 -4.31 22.98
C TYR A 105 -5.83 -4.94 24.36
N ASP A 106 -4.68 -4.82 25.03
CA ASP A 106 -4.55 -5.02 26.48
C ASP A 106 -4.10 -3.73 27.20
N GLN A 107 -3.91 -3.81 28.52
CA GLN A 107 -3.56 -2.64 29.35
C GLN A 107 -2.26 -1.94 28.93
N ARG A 108 -1.31 -2.64 28.29
CA ARG A 108 -0.04 -2.07 27.84
C ARG A 108 -0.25 -1.01 26.75
N ALA A 109 -1.31 -1.13 25.95
CA ALA A 109 -1.63 -0.19 24.88
C ALA A 109 -1.91 1.24 25.38
N ILE A 110 -2.33 1.40 26.65
CA ILE A 110 -2.63 2.72 27.25
C ILE A 110 -1.43 3.66 27.16
N LYS A 111 -0.20 3.14 27.31
CA LYS A 111 1.03 3.94 27.23
C LYS A 111 1.22 4.50 25.82
N THR A 112 0.96 3.69 24.81
CA THR A 112 1.12 4.04 23.40
C THR A 112 0.08 5.06 22.97
N MET A 113 -1.19 4.84 23.33
CA MET A 113 -2.31 5.68 22.90
C MET A 113 -2.41 7.04 23.64
N LYS A 114 -1.53 7.29 24.60
CA LYS A 114 -1.54 8.54 25.37
C LYS A 114 -1.17 9.70 24.43
N ASN A 115 -2.17 10.50 24.07
CA ASN A 115 -2.11 11.66 23.16
C ASN A 115 -2.21 11.35 21.66
N TRP A 116 -2.79 10.21 21.28
CA TRP A 116 -3.23 10.00 19.89
C TRP A 116 -4.44 10.87 19.54
#